data_AF-A0A7Y3KQJ2-F1
#
_entry.id   AF-A0A7Y3KQJ2-F1
#
_cell.length_a   1.000
_cell.length_b   1.000
_cell.length_c   1.000
_cell.angle_alpha   90.00
_cell.angle_beta   90.00
_cell.angle_gamma   90.00
#
_symmetry.space_group_name_H-M   'P 1'
#
loop_
_entity.id
_entity.type
_entity.pdbx_description
1 polymer ?
#
loop_
_entity_poly.entity_id
_entity_poly.type
_entity_poly.pdbx_seq_one_letter_code
_entity_poly.pdbx_strand_id
1 'polypeptide(L)' 'MRTTLTLDDDIAQKLADEARRTHRSFKAVVNETLRLGLLHQRSPSRQPFRVRARRLGLREGIDPSDIEGLLDRLDGAARR' A
#
# COMPACT_ATOMS: atom_id res chain seq x y z
N MET A 1 30.37 -5.04 13.99
CA MET A 1 30.37 -6.06 15.07
C MET A 1 30.40 -7.45 14.44
N ARG A 2 31.09 -8.41 15.07
CA ARG A 2 31.02 -9.85 14.74
C ARG A 2 30.10 -10.51 15.77
N THR A 3 29.11 -11.23 15.28
CA THR A 3 28.12 -11.92 16.11
C THR A 3 27.83 -13.27 15.48
N THR A 4 27.63 -14.28 16.31
CA THR A 4 27.13 -15.59 15.90
C THR A 4 25.65 -15.65 16.26
N LEU A 5 24.81 -16.02 15.30
CA LEU A 5 23.37 -16.12 15.46
C LEU A 5 22.96 -17.52 15.00
N THR A 6 22.16 -18.21 15.80
CA THR A 6 21.48 -19.44 15.40
C THR A 6 20.21 -19.07 14.66
N LEU A 7 19.98 -19.67 13.49
CA LEU A 7 18.79 -19.47 12.66
C LEU A 7 18.06 -20.80 12.49
N ASP A 8 16.74 -20.76 12.45
CA ASP A 8 15.95 -21.90 12.01
C ASP A 8 16.26 -22.23 10.54
N ASP A 9 16.19 -23.51 10.18
CA ASP A 9 16.59 -24.01 8.86
C ASP A 9 15.81 -23.32 7.72
N ASP A 10 14.52 -23.04 7.93
CA ASP A 10 13.68 -22.40 6.93
C ASP A 10 14.09 -20.92 6.71
N ILE A 11 14.47 -20.22 7.77
CA ILE A 11 14.96 -18.83 7.69
C ILE A 11 16.32 -18.79 7.02
N ALA A 12 17.24 -19.69 7.38
CA ALA A 12 18.56 -19.79 6.76
C ALA A 12 18.43 -20.03 5.24
N GLN A 13 17.55 -20.94 4.84
CA GLN A 13 17.28 -21.25 3.43
C GLN A 13 16.70 -20.04 2.68
N LYS A 14 15.68 -19.38 3.22
CA LYS A 14 15.08 -18.16 2.62
C LYS A 14 16.10 -17.05 2.41
N LEU A 15 16.97 -16.80 3.39
CA LEU A 15 18.02 -15.79 3.30
C LEU A 15 19.10 -16.16 2.27
N ALA A 16 19.43 -17.44 2.15
CA ALA A 16 20.38 -17.93 1.15
C ALA A 16 19.83 -17.79 -0.28
N ASP A 17 18.56 -18.13 -0.48
CA ASP A 17 17.89 -17.99 -1.77
C ASP A 17 17.75 -16.52 -2.18
N GLU A 18 17.42 -15.64 -1.24
CA GLU A 18 17.37 -14.20 -1.49
C GLU A 18 18.74 -13.60 -1.83
N ALA A 19 19.80 -14.07 -1.16
CA ALA A 19 21.18 -13.67 -1.48
C ALA A 19 21.59 -14.09 -2.90
N ARG A 20 21.23 -15.30 -3.31
CA ARG A 20 21.44 -15.80 -4.68
C ARG A 20 20.66 -14.98 -5.70
N ARG A 21 19.36 -14.76 -5.44
CA ARG A 21 18.44 -14.01 -6.32
C ARG A 21 18.88 -12.56 -6.53
N THR A 22 19.42 -11.93 -5.50
CA THR A 22 19.84 -10.51 -5.56
C THR A 22 21.32 -10.31 -5.86
N HIS A 23 22.10 -11.39 -5.99
CA HIS A 23 23.57 -11.35 -6.12
C HIS A 23 24.26 -10.54 -5.03
N ARG A 24 23.75 -10.60 -3.80
CA ARG A 24 24.28 -9.89 -2.63
C ARG A 24 24.88 -10.86 -1.63
N SER A 25 25.83 -10.37 -0.84
CA SER A 25 26.40 -11.20 0.23
C SER A 25 25.32 -11.58 1.26
N PHE A 26 25.40 -12.80 1.78
CA PHE A 26 24.49 -13.30 2.83
C PHE A 26 24.39 -12.32 4.01
N LYS A 27 25.51 -11.75 4.44
CA LYS A 27 25.58 -10.71 5.48
C LYS A 27 24.75 -9.46 5.13
N ALA A 28 24.79 -9.01 3.88
CA ALA A 28 24.05 -7.82 3.47
C ALA A 28 22.53 -8.08 3.53
N VAL A 29 22.09 -9.24 3.04
CA VAL A 29 20.69 -9.67 3.08
C VAL A 29 20.22 -9.83 4.52
N VAL A 30 20.94 -10.57 5.37
CA VAL A 30 20.62 -10.74 6.80
C VAL A 30 20.41 -9.39 7.49
N ASN A 31 21.37 -8.47 7.33
CA ASN A 31 21.30 -7.18 8.01
C ASN A 31 20.14 -6.31 7.50
N GLU A 32 19.84 -6.34 6.21
CA GLU A 32 18.70 -5.58 5.67
C GLU A 32 17.37 -6.17 6.12
N THR A 33 17.21 -7.49 6.05
CA THR A 33 16.01 -8.17 6.54
C THR A 33 15.76 -7.85 8.01
N LEU A 34 16.80 -7.87 8.86
CA LEU A 34 16.68 -7.50 10.26
C LEU A 34 16.31 -6.02 10.45
N ARG A 35 16.88 -5.09 9.68
CA ARG A 35 16.50 -3.67 9.73
C ARG A 35 15.04 -3.47 9.37
N LEU A 36 14.57 -4.09 8.29
CA LEU A 36 13.17 -4.03 7.87
C LEU A 36 12.26 -4.62 8.95
N GLY A 37 12.62 -5.77 9.54
CA GLY A 37 11.86 -6.37 10.64
C GLY A 37 11.74 -5.46 11.86
N LEU A 38 12.85 -4.82 12.27
CA LEU A 38 12.86 -3.89 13.41
C LEU A 38 12.11 -2.59 13.15
N LEU A 39 12.04 -2.13 11.89
CA LEU A 39 11.22 -0.97 11.49
C LEU A 39 9.72 -1.30 11.54
N HIS A 40 9.32 -2.49 11.06
CA HIS A 40 7.92 -2.91 11.06
C HIS A 40 7.37 -3.11 12.48
N GLN A 41 8.18 -3.62 13.42
CA GLN A 41 7.77 -3.73 14.84
C GLN A 41 7.46 -2.37 15.49
N ARG A 42 8.05 -1.29 14.99
CA ARG A 42 7.88 0.06 15.53
C ARG A 42 6.82 0.88 14.83
N SER A 43 6.25 0.38 13.74
CA SER A 43 5.15 1.06 13.07
C SER A 43 3.90 0.86 13.92
N PRO A 44 3.30 1.92 14.50
CA PRO A 44 2.03 1.79 15.20
C PRO A 44 1.04 1.13 14.24
N SER A 45 0.17 0.24 14.75
CA SER A 45 -0.82 -0.40 13.90
C SER A 45 -1.52 0.69 13.09
N ARG A 46 -1.38 0.62 11.77
CA ARG A 46 -1.89 1.68 10.90
C ARG A 46 -3.38 1.69 11.12
N GLN A 47 -3.90 2.77 11.74
CA GLN A 47 -5.33 2.86 11.99
C GLN A 47 -6.06 2.65 10.67
N PRO A 48 -7.14 1.85 10.65
CA PRO A 48 -7.93 1.65 9.44
C PRO A 48 -8.27 3.02 8.84
N PHE A 49 -8.08 3.16 7.54
CA PHE A 49 -8.46 4.39 6.85
C PHE A 49 -9.95 4.63 7.06
N ARG A 50 -10.31 5.79 7.66
CA ARG A 50 -11.70 6.21 7.86
C ARG A 50 -11.98 7.45 7.04
N VAL A 51 -12.94 7.35 6.13
CA VAL A 51 -13.45 8.49 5.37
C VAL A 51 -14.27 9.38 6.32
N ARG A 52 -13.84 10.63 6.51
CA ARG A 52 -14.66 11.67 7.13
C ARG A 52 -15.49 12.35 6.04
N ALA A 53 -16.61 11.74 5.68
CA ALA A 53 -17.50 12.28 4.66
C ALA A 53 -18.12 13.61 5.14
N ARG A 54 -18.13 14.62 4.26
CA ARG A 54 -18.94 15.83 4.44
C ARG A 54 -20.21 15.66 3.61
N ARG A 55 -21.38 15.94 4.18
CA ARG A 55 -22.61 16.04 3.40
C ARG A 55 -22.51 17.27 2.51
N LEU A 56 -22.28 17.04 1.22
CA LEU A 56 -22.25 18.10 0.20
C LEU A 56 -23.64 18.42 -0.36
N GLY A 57 -24.60 17.50 -0.19
CA GLY A 57 -25.90 17.58 -0.86
C GLY A 57 -25.75 17.43 -2.38
N LEU A 58 -26.89 17.46 -3.06
CA LEU A 58 -26.95 17.56 -4.52
C LEU A 58 -27.14 19.03 -4.90
N ARG A 59 -26.60 19.44 -6.04
CA ARG A 59 -26.87 20.79 -6.55
C ARG A 59 -28.32 20.86 -7.02
N GLU A 60 -28.93 22.04 -6.86
CA GLU A 60 -30.31 22.26 -7.30
C GLU A 60 -30.49 21.90 -8.78
N GLY A 61 -31.60 21.21 -9.06
CA GLY A 61 -31.92 20.72 -10.40
C GLY A 61 -31.09 19.52 -10.87
N ILE A 62 -30.29 18.87 -10.01
CA ILE A 62 -29.69 17.57 -10.29
C ILE A 62 -30.53 16.49 -9.62
N ASP A 63 -31.20 15.68 -10.43
CA ASP A 63 -31.85 14.45 -10.00
C ASP A 63 -30.93 13.26 -10.33
N PRO A 64 -30.41 12.53 -9.33
CA PRO A 64 -29.52 11.39 -9.54
C PRO A 64 -30.24 10.15 -10.07
N SER A 65 -31.58 10.14 -10.07
CA SER A 65 -32.39 9.07 -10.64
C SER A 65 -32.71 9.30 -12.13
N ASP A 66 -32.54 10.53 -12.63
CA ASP A 66 -32.70 10.88 -14.04
C ASP A 66 -31.35 10.94 -14.76
N ILE A 67 -30.85 9.75 -15.12
CA ILE A 67 -29.56 9.63 -15.81
C ILE A 67 -29.64 10.22 -17.23
N GLU A 68 -30.77 10.06 -17.93
CA GLU A 68 -30.95 10.55 -19.30
C GLU A 68 -30.94 12.08 -19.35
N GLY A 69 -31.73 12.74 -18.48
CA GLY A 69 -31.72 14.20 -18.36
C GLY A 69 -30.38 14.77 -17.89
N LEU A 70 -29.61 14.00 -17.11
CA LEU A 70 -28.24 14.39 -16.74
C LEU A 70 -27.28 14.33 -17.95
N LEU A 71 -27.37 13.30 -18.78
CA LEU A 71 -26.57 13.14 -19.98
C LEU A 71 -26.86 14.24 -21.01
N ASP A 72 -28.14 14.54 -21.26
CA ASP A 72 -28.57 15.61 -22.17
C ASP A 72 -27.99 16.98 -21.77
N ARG A 73 -27.92 17.26 -20.46
CA ARG A 73 -27.34 18.51 -19.94
C ARG A 73 -25.83 18.57 -20.09
N LEU A 74 -25.13 17.43 -19.95
CA LEU A 74 -23.69 17.34 -20.18
C LEU A 74 -23.35 17.49 -21.66
N ASP A 75 -24.10 16.81 -22.54
CA ASP A 75 -23.89 16.83 -23.98
C ASP A 75 -24.31 18.17 -24.62
N GLY A 76 -25.35 18.81 -24.09
CA GLY A 76 -25.77 20.15 -24.51
C GLY A 76 -24.74 21.25 -24.17
N ALA A 77 -23.93 21.06 -23.12
CA ALA A 77 -22.85 21.97 -22.77
C ALA A 77 -21.59 21.77 -23.63
N ALA A 78 -21.37 20.56 -24.16
CA ALA A 78 -20.23 20.22 -25.02
C ALA A 78 -20.39 20.68 -26.49
N ARG A 79 -21.55 21.21 -26.86
CA ARG A 79 -21.93 21.58 -28.25
C ARG A 79 -21.83 23.08 -28.58
N ARG A 80 -21.07 23.88 -27.83
CA ARG A 80 -20.72 25.25 -28.22
C ARG A 80 -19.26 25.38 -28.61
#